data_AF-A0A7W4CKB3-F1
#
_entry.id   AF-A0A7W4CKB3-F1
#
_cell.length_a   1.000
_cell.length_b   1.000
_cell.length_c   1.000
_cell.angle_alpha   90.00
_cell.angle_beta   90.00
_cell.angle_gamma   90.00
#
_symmetry.space_group_name_H-M   'P 1'
#
loop_
_entity.id
_entity.type
_entity.pdbx_description
1 polymer ?
#
loop_
_entity_poly.entity_id
_entity_poly.type
_entity_poly.pdbx_seq_one_letter_code
_entity_poly.pdbx_strand_id
1 'polypeptide(L)'
;MRGDLISVSGNGTDLDFTFIGRGNVLVELASQGARPIHIKGADGASLPSAGAVSLGFDAVGQHSASIDFLAAGSRLIGAAGKDVLLGGSAADILNGGAGNDVLHGGAGADRFVFTAGSASDVILDFQSGLDRLDLQGLGFATASVAHAAFQAVAEGLALAVGSSDRLLLAGLDFSELSVSDISVSPFAIA
;
A
#
# COMPACT_ATOMS: atom_id res chain seq x y z
N MET A 1 17.88 -13.36 -15.93
CA MET A 1 19.04 -13.28 -15.01
C MET A 1 18.65 -12.25 -13.97
N ARG A 2 18.42 -12.68 -12.73
CA ARG A 2 17.79 -11.88 -11.69
C ARG A 2 18.88 -11.19 -10.87
N GLY A 3 18.80 -9.87 -10.74
CA GLY A 3 19.37 -9.22 -9.57
C GLY A 3 18.42 -9.51 -8.41
N ASP A 4 18.97 -9.93 -7.28
CA ASP A 4 18.18 -10.14 -6.07
C ASP A 4 18.17 -8.82 -5.29
N LEU A 5 16.97 -8.36 -4.95
CA LEU A 5 16.78 -7.23 -4.06
C LEU A 5 17.22 -7.66 -2.66
N ILE A 6 18.17 -6.93 -2.08
CA ILE A 6 18.74 -7.25 -0.77
C ILE A 6 18.03 -6.45 0.32
N SER A 7 17.80 -5.18 0.05
CA SER A 7 17.17 -4.28 1.00
C SER A 7 16.46 -3.14 0.29
N VAL A 8 15.35 -2.74 0.87
CA VAL A 8 14.70 -1.47 0.61
C VAL A 8 14.74 -0.70 1.93
N SER A 9 15.19 0.53 1.91
CA SER A 9 15.14 1.45 3.05
C SER A 9 14.60 2.79 2.60
N GLY A 10 13.99 3.55 3.50
CA GLY A 10 13.51 4.88 3.18
C GLY A 10 13.37 5.75 4.42
N ASN A 11 13.28 7.06 4.21
CA ASN A 11 13.16 8.07 5.28
C ASN A 11 11.89 8.93 5.16
N GLY A 12 10.96 8.54 4.30
CA GLY A 12 9.68 9.23 4.06
C GLY A 12 9.73 10.32 2.99
N THR A 13 10.91 10.74 2.54
CA THR A 13 11.04 11.49 1.29
C THR A 13 11.72 10.69 0.20
N ASP A 14 12.52 9.69 0.57
CA ASP A 14 13.44 8.96 -0.30
C ASP A 14 13.28 7.43 -0.11
N LEU A 15 13.41 6.65 -1.18
CA LEU A 15 13.43 5.18 -1.19
C LEU A 15 14.73 4.66 -1.80
N ASP A 16 15.58 4.10 -0.96
CA ASP A 16 16.81 3.42 -1.35
C ASP A 16 16.56 1.93 -1.61
N PHE A 17 16.88 1.47 -2.81
CA PHE A 17 16.91 0.05 -3.17
C PHE A 17 18.36 -0.41 -3.30
N THR A 18 18.70 -1.55 -2.69
CA THR A 18 20.00 -2.21 -2.85
C THR A 18 19.83 -3.57 -3.49
N PHE A 19 20.55 -3.81 -4.58
CA PHE A 19 20.50 -5.08 -5.33
C PHE A 19 21.88 -5.75 -5.38
N ILE A 20 21.90 -7.09 -5.46
CA ILE A 20 23.09 -7.88 -5.82
C ILE A 20 22.77 -8.62 -7.13
N GLY A 21 23.66 -8.49 -8.12
CA GLY A 21 23.56 -9.28 -9.35
C GLY A 21 24.01 -8.50 -10.58
N ARG A 22 23.69 -9.06 -11.76
CA ARG A 22 23.93 -8.44 -13.07
C ARG A 22 22.61 -8.38 -13.83
N GLY A 23 22.42 -7.35 -14.65
CA GLY A 23 21.25 -7.19 -15.51
C GLY A 23 20.65 -5.80 -15.40
N ASN A 24 19.41 -5.66 -15.86
CA ASN A 24 18.63 -4.44 -15.69
C ASN A 24 17.56 -4.69 -14.62
N VAL A 25 17.32 -3.70 -13.78
CA VAL A 25 16.13 -3.68 -12.93
C VAL A 25 15.16 -2.69 -13.57
N LEU A 26 13.98 -3.19 -13.91
CA LEU A 26 12.87 -2.33 -14.28
C LEU A 26 12.22 -1.87 -12.99
N VAL A 27 12.28 -0.56 -12.74
CA VAL A 27 11.49 0.04 -11.67
C VAL A 27 10.38 0.82 -12.36
N GLU A 28 9.16 0.32 -12.20
CA GLU A 28 7.97 0.98 -12.71
C GLU A 28 7.54 2.04 -11.70
N LEU A 29 7.68 3.31 -12.09
CA LEU A 29 7.41 4.44 -11.21
C LEU A 29 6.08 5.06 -11.60
N ALA A 30 5.13 4.98 -10.67
CA ALA A 30 3.85 5.67 -10.81
C ALA A 30 4.02 7.19 -10.65
N SER A 31 3.09 7.97 -11.24
CA SER A 31 3.15 9.44 -11.17
C SER A 31 2.94 9.93 -9.75
N GLN A 32 3.72 10.92 -9.35
CA GLN A 32 3.60 11.58 -8.05
C GLN A 32 3.07 13.01 -8.26
N GLY A 33 2.08 13.15 -9.14
CA GLY A 33 1.57 14.45 -9.59
C GLY A 33 2.53 15.22 -10.52
N ALA A 34 2.44 16.56 -10.54
CA ALA A 34 3.24 17.45 -11.41
C ALA A 34 4.72 17.60 -10.99
N ARG A 35 5.25 16.65 -10.20
CA ARG A 35 6.62 16.70 -9.66
C ARG A 35 7.52 15.79 -10.50
N PRO A 36 8.71 16.27 -10.91
CA PRO A 36 9.67 15.44 -11.65
C PRO A 36 10.19 14.31 -10.75
N ILE A 37 10.39 13.15 -11.35
CA ILE A 37 11.00 11.99 -10.69
C ILE A 37 12.51 12.11 -10.89
N HIS A 38 13.26 12.26 -9.79
CA HIS A 38 14.71 12.30 -9.83
C HIS A 38 15.28 10.90 -9.60
N ILE A 39 16.18 10.47 -10.48
CA ILE A 39 16.81 9.16 -10.43
C ILE A 39 18.31 9.38 -10.50
N LYS A 40 19.03 9.08 -9.42
CA LYS A 40 20.49 9.22 -9.42
C LYS A 40 21.14 7.89 -9.80
N GLY A 41 21.30 7.67 -11.10
CA GLY A 41 22.34 6.79 -11.67
C GLY A 41 23.63 7.57 -11.98
N ALA A 42 24.68 6.91 -12.48
CA ALA A 42 25.95 7.55 -12.85
C ALA A 42 25.83 8.65 -13.93
N ASP A 43 24.69 8.74 -14.63
CA ASP A 43 24.37 9.72 -15.67
C ASP A 43 23.44 10.86 -15.20
N GLY A 44 22.92 10.82 -13.97
CA GLY A 44 22.21 11.94 -13.33
C GLY A 44 20.88 12.36 -13.98
N ALA A 45 20.19 11.46 -14.69
CA ALA A 45 18.98 11.81 -15.44
C ALA A 45 17.74 12.06 -14.56
N SER A 46 16.96 13.10 -14.89
CA SER A 46 15.64 13.39 -14.29
C SER A 46 14.53 13.08 -15.28
N LEU A 47 13.49 12.36 -14.85
CA LEU A 47 12.30 12.14 -15.67
C LEU A 47 11.23 13.21 -15.43
N PRO A 48 10.66 13.82 -16.49
CA PRO A 48 9.68 14.90 -16.37
C PRO A 48 8.26 14.41 -15.99
N SER A 49 7.98 13.10 -16.03
CA SER A 49 6.70 12.49 -15.66
C SER A 49 6.89 11.03 -15.26
N ALA A 50 5.82 10.39 -14.74
CA ALA A 50 5.78 8.94 -14.51
C ALA A 50 6.23 8.12 -15.72
N GLY A 51 6.80 6.96 -15.45
CA GLY A 51 7.24 6.05 -16.49
C GLY A 51 8.05 4.88 -15.93
N ALA A 52 8.33 3.92 -16.80
CA ALA A 52 9.23 2.84 -16.47
C ALA A 52 10.68 3.31 -16.63
N VAL A 53 11.50 3.09 -15.61
CA VAL A 53 12.93 3.38 -15.68
C VAL A 53 13.68 2.08 -15.69
N SER A 54 14.48 1.89 -16.73
CA SER A 54 15.46 0.82 -16.76
C SER A 54 16.77 1.37 -16.20
N LEU A 55 17.12 0.95 -14.99
CA LEU A 55 18.44 1.21 -14.44
C LEU A 55 19.42 0.19 -15.02
N GLY A 56 20.42 0.68 -15.76
CA GLY A 56 21.47 -0.14 -16.34
C GLY A 56 22.63 -0.30 -15.35
N PHE A 57 22.99 -1.53 -15.01
CA PHE A 57 24.08 -1.85 -14.09
C PHE A 57 25.24 -2.49 -14.88
N ASP A 58 26.37 -1.80 -14.99
CA ASP A 58 27.60 -2.45 -15.46
C ASP A 58 28.29 -3.20 -14.31
N ALA A 59 29.01 -4.26 -14.66
CA ALA A 59 29.55 -5.17 -13.67
C ALA A 59 30.69 -4.49 -12.91
N VAL A 60 30.48 -4.10 -11.64
CA VAL A 60 31.18 -4.55 -10.41
C VAL A 60 30.71 -3.70 -9.20
N GLY A 61 30.13 -4.33 -8.18
CA GLY A 61 30.15 -3.89 -6.77
C GLY A 61 29.05 -2.90 -6.29
N GLN A 62 28.16 -3.36 -5.40
CA GLN A 62 27.10 -2.65 -4.64
C GLN A 62 26.68 -1.25 -5.13
N HIS A 63 25.44 -1.14 -5.61
CA HIS A 63 24.83 0.12 -6.05
C HIS A 63 23.45 0.28 -5.40
N SER A 64 23.23 1.44 -4.76
CA SER A 64 21.94 1.86 -4.21
C SER A 64 21.25 2.83 -5.17
N ALA A 65 19.94 2.71 -5.35
CA ALA A 65 19.13 3.65 -6.13
C ALA A 65 18.08 4.32 -5.21
N SER A 66 18.09 5.66 -5.13
CA SER A 66 17.12 6.45 -4.36
C SER A 66 15.96 6.92 -5.24
N ILE A 67 14.73 6.81 -4.76
CA ILE A 67 13.49 7.23 -5.43
C ILE A 67 12.62 8.03 -4.44
N ASP A 68 12.43 9.33 -4.70
CA ASP A 68 11.89 10.24 -3.68
C ASP A 68 10.41 10.63 -3.93
N PHE A 69 9.47 10.23 -3.05
CA PHE A 69 8.01 10.32 -3.24
C PHE A 69 7.20 10.89 -2.05
N LEU A 70 6.87 12.20 -2.13
CA LEU A 70 5.71 12.96 -1.58
C LEU A 70 5.54 13.27 -0.07
N ALA A 71 5.42 14.58 0.20
CA ALA A 71 5.15 15.22 1.49
C ALA A 71 3.70 15.73 1.68
N ALA A 72 2.72 15.21 0.92
CA ALA A 72 1.32 15.63 1.02
C ALA A 72 0.37 14.44 0.92
N GLY A 73 -0.68 14.44 1.74
CA GLY A 73 -1.68 13.37 1.82
C GLY A 73 -2.21 12.96 0.46
N SER A 74 -2.04 11.68 0.14
CA SER A 74 -2.16 11.09 -1.19
C SER A 74 -3.34 10.13 -1.26
N ARG A 75 -3.90 9.99 -2.46
CA ARG A 75 -4.90 8.95 -2.77
C ARG A 75 -4.24 7.87 -3.61
N LEU A 76 -3.98 6.72 -3.02
CA LEU A 76 -3.34 5.56 -3.66
C LEU A 76 -4.43 4.57 -4.06
N ILE A 77 -4.49 4.22 -5.35
CA ILE A 77 -5.48 3.30 -5.91
C ILE A 77 -4.75 2.28 -6.79
N GLY A 78 -4.73 1.01 -6.41
CA GLY A 78 -4.02 -0.07 -7.14
C GLY A 78 -4.73 -0.52 -8.43
N ALA A 79 -6.06 -0.39 -8.46
CA ALA A 79 -6.94 -0.74 -9.57
C ALA A 79 -7.18 -2.24 -9.71
N ALA A 80 -6.53 -2.95 -10.63
CA ALA A 80 -6.77 -4.38 -10.81
C ALA A 80 -5.43 -5.11 -10.93
N GLY A 81 -5.23 -6.15 -10.13
CA GLY A 81 -3.96 -6.87 -10.13
C GLY A 81 -3.56 -7.34 -8.75
N LYS A 82 -2.25 -7.39 -8.51
CA LYS A 82 -1.70 -7.56 -7.17
C LYS A 82 -0.81 -6.37 -6.93
N ASP A 83 -1.27 -5.45 -6.11
CA ASP A 83 -0.63 -4.16 -5.91
C ASP A 83 0.00 -4.06 -4.53
N VAL A 84 1.08 -3.27 -4.44
CA VAL A 84 1.70 -2.89 -3.18
C VAL A 84 1.61 -1.38 -3.06
N LEU A 85 0.78 -0.90 -2.14
CA LEU A 85 0.57 0.52 -1.90
C LEU A 85 1.28 0.92 -0.62
N LEU A 86 2.21 1.86 -0.75
CA LEU A 86 2.98 2.42 0.36
C LEU A 86 2.62 3.90 0.48
N GLY A 87 1.92 4.26 1.54
CA GLY A 87 1.70 5.63 1.97
C GLY A 87 2.97 6.25 2.56
N GLY A 88 2.87 7.54 2.84
CA GLY A 88 3.97 8.38 3.28
C GLY A 88 3.86 8.76 4.76
N SER A 89 4.33 9.96 5.09
CA SER A 89 4.25 10.50 6.46
C SER A 89 3.04 11.44 6.67
N ALA A 90 2.09 11.44 5.74
CA ALA A 90 0.93 12.32 5.74
C ALA A 90 -0.34 11.46 5.72
N ALA A 91 -1.49 12.06 6.07
CA ALA A 91 -2.77 11.36 6.02
C ALA A 91 -3.14 10.96 4.59
N ASP A 92 -3.13 9.66 4.32
CA ASP A 92 -3.33 9.06 3.02
C ASP A 92 -4.68 8.33 2.91
N ILE A 93 -5.10 8.04 1.68
CA ILE A 93 -6.26 7.21 1.38
C ILE A 93 -5.80 6.08 0.46
N LEU A 94 -5.87 4.84 0.94
CA LEU A 94 -5.39 3.66 0.24
C LEU A 94 -6.56 2.76 -0.17
N ASN A 95 -6.60 2.36 -1.44
CA ASN A 95 -7.56 1.38 -1.96
C ASN A 95 -6.81 0.42 -2.90
N GLY A 96 -6.70 -0.86 -2.53
CA GLY A 96 -6.06 -1.87 -3.38
C GLY A 96 -6.76 -1.99 -4.74
N GLY A 97 -8.09 -1.99 -4.71
CA GLY A 97 -8.91 -2.24 -5.89
C GLY A 97 -9.28 -3.71 -5.94
N ALA A 98 -9.17 -4.34 -7.10
CA ALA A 98 -9.50 -5.73 -7.32
C ALA A 98 -8.23 -6.59 -7.40
N GLY A 99 -8.21 -7.69 -6.64
CA GLY A 99 -7.13 -8.67 -6.64
C GLY A 99 -6.45 -8.71 -5.28
N ASN A 100 -5.25 -9.28 -5.16
CA ASN A 100 -4.70 -9.52 -3.81
C ASN A 100 -3.64 -8.49 -3.48
N ASP A 101 -4.00 -7.50 -2.67
CA ASP A 101 -3.18 -6.31 -2.48
C ASP A 101 -2.54 -6.24 -1.09
N VAL A 102 -1.43 -5.50 -1.00
CA VAL A 102 -0.71 -5.23 0.26
C VAL A 102 -0.64 -3.71 0.46
N LEU A 103 -1.21 -3.24 1.56
CA LEU A 103 -1.33 -1.82 1.88
C LEU A 103 -0.52 -1.49 3.14
N HIS A 104 0.22 -0.41 3.09
CA HIS A 104 0.96 0.16 4.21
C HIS A 104 0.67 1.67 4.23
N GLY A 105 0.03 2.17 5.29
CA GLY A 105 -0.33 3.59 5.42
C GLY A 105 0.88 4.49 5.66
N GLY A 106 1.86 3.99 6.41
CA GLY A 106 3.02 4.75 6.85
C GLY A 106 2.69 5.50 8.14
N ALA A 107 3.08 6.76 8.21
CA ALA A 107 2.74 7.62 9.34
C ALA A 107 1.68 8.62 8.90
N GLY A 108 0.74 8.95 9.78
CA GLY A 108 -0.37 9.82 9.40
C GLY A 108 -1.65 9.28 9.99
N ALA A 109 -2.76 9.93 9.68
CA ALA A 109 -4.09 9.39 9.99
C ALA A 109 -4.68 8.88 8.69
N ASP A 110 -4.51 7.61 8.41
CA ASP A 110 -4.75 7.04 7.08
C ASP A 110 -6.16 6.47 6.97
N ARG A 111 -6.65 6.39 5.73
CA ARG A 111 -7.94 5.77 5.42
C ARG A 111 -7.75 4.62 4.45
N PHE A 112 -7.94 3.41 4.93
CA PHE A 112 -7.96 2.21 4.11
C PHE A 112 -9.37 1.94 3.62
N VAL A 113 -9.56 1.82 2.32
CA VAL A 113 -10.86 1.58 1.69
C VAL A 113 -10.88 0.15 1.17
N PHE A 114 -11.86 -0.63 1.64
CA PHE A 114 -12.10 -2.00 1.21
C PHE A 114 -13.51 -2.12 0.62
N THR A 115 -13.60 -2.69 -0.58
CA THR A 115 -14.83 -2.75 -1.37
C THR A 115 -15.16 -4.17 -1.81
N ALA A 116 -16.41 -4.42 -2.22
CA ALA A 116 -16.77 -5.73 -2.75
C ALA A 116 -16.02 -6.00 -4.06
N GLY A 117 -15.49 -7.21 -4.22
CA GLY A 117 -14.66 -7.61 -5.36
C GLY A 117 -13.17 -7.32 -5.18
N SER A 118 -12.75 -6.89 -3.98
CA SER A 118 -11.35 -6.68 -3.64
C SER A 118 -10.57 -7.97 -3.37
N ALA A 119 -11.16 -9.16 -3.45
CA ALA A 119 -10.45 -10.42 -3.20
C ALA A 119 -9.70 -10.42 -1.85
N SER A 120 -8.41 -10.78 -1.79
CA SER A 120 -7.70 -10.97 -0.52
C SER A 120 -6.62 -9.91 -0.27
N ASP A 121 -6.96 -8.91 0.55
CA ASP A 121 -6.09 -7.78 0.88
C ASP A 121 -5.46 -7.90 2.27
N VAL A 122 -4.28 -7.31 2.43
CA VAL A 122 -3.53 -7.23 3.69
C VAL A 122 -3.14 -5.79 3.98
N ILE A 123 -3.50 -5.28 5.16
CA ILE A 123 -3.01 -4.02 5.71
C ILE A 123 -1.94 -4.34 6.76
N LEU A 124 -0.75 -3.78 6.60
CA LEU A 124 0.43 -4.16 7.39
C LEU A 124 0.63 -3.38 8.69
N ASP A 125 0.06 -2.18 8.79
CA ASP A 125 0.43 -1.20 9.82
C ASP A 125 -0.76 -0.44 10.41
N PHE A 126 -1.97 -0.98 10.33
CA PHE A 126 -3.18 -0.32 10.82
C PHE A 126 -3.05 0.07 12.30
N GLN A 127 -3.19 1.36 12.59
CA GLN A 127 -3.10 1.92 13.95
C GLN A 127 -4.49 2.35 14.45
N SER A 128 -5.02 1.59 15.41
CA SER A 128 -6.29 1.94 16.07
C SER A 128 -6.28 3.32 16.73
N GLY A 129 -7.40 4.04 16.62
CA GLY A 129 -7.55 5.40 17.13
C GLY A 129 -6.85 6.49 16.28
N LEU A 130 -6.03 6.10 15.30
CA LEU A 130 -5.37 7.00 14.35
C LEU A 130 -5.92 6.79 12.94
N ASP A 131 -5.91 5.55 12.47
CA ASP A 131 -6.36 5.16 11.14
C ASP A 131 -7.85 4.84 11.09
N ARG A 132 -8.37 4.83 9.87
CA ARG A 132 -9.77 4.56 9.57
C ARG A 132 -9.89 3.46 8.53
N LEU A 133 -10.74 2.48 8.82
CA LEU A 133 -11.12 1.44 7.87
C LEU A 133 -12.50 1.75 7.31
N ASP A 134 -12.58 1.91 6.00
CA ASP A 134 -13.81 2.24 5.28
C ASP A 134 -14.30 1.04 4.46
N LEU A 135 -15.36 0.41 4.94
CA LEU A 135 -15.96 -0.79 4.38
C LEU A 135 -17.17 -0.40 3.51
N GLN A 136 -16.95 -0.28 2.20
CA GLN A 136 -17.95 0.25 1.28
C GLN A 136 -18.67 -0.86 0.51
N GLY A 137 -20.00 -0.88 0.56
CA GLY A 137 -20.79 -1.81 -0.24
C GLY A 137 -20.61 -3.27 0.14
N LEU A 138 -20.33 -3.56 1.41
CA LEU A 138 -20.13 -4.93 1.93
C LEU A 138 -21.38 -5.51 2.61
N GLY A 139 -22.48 -4.75 2.64
CA GLY A 139 -23.74 -5.19 3.25
C GLY A 139 -23.82 -5.07 4.77
N PHE A 140 -22.82 -4.47 5.43
CA PHE A 140 -22.90 -4.20 6.87
C PHE A 140 -23.88 -3.06 7.17
N ALA A 141 -24.80 -3.30 8.11
CA ALA A 141 -25.78 -2.30 8.53
C ALA A 141 -25.17 -1.20 9.40
N THR A 142 -24.18 -1.53 10.23
CA THR A 142 -23.49 -0.58 11.12
C THR A 142 -22.02 -0.97 11.30
N ALA A 143 -21.20 -0.02 11.74
CA ALA A 143 -19.81 -0.27 12.11
C ALA A 143 -19.68 -1.31 13.23
N SER A 144 -20.64 -1.38 14.18
CA SER A 144 -20.65 -2.39 15.23
C SER A 144 -20.86 -3.81 14.69
N VAL A 145 -21.70 -3.98 13.67
CA VAL A 145 -21.89 -5.28 13.02
C VAL A 145 -20.64 -5.68 12.24
N ALA A 146 -20.01 -4.73 11.54
CA ALA A 146 -18.75 -4.98 10.84
C ALA A 146 -17.60 -5.32 11.80
N HIS A 147 -17.48 -4.59 12.90
CA HIS A 147 -16.51 -4.84 13.97
C HIS A 147 -16.64 -6.26 14.53
N ALA A 148 -17.86 -6.68 14.85
CA ALA A 148 -18.13 -8.03 15.36
C ALA A 148 -17.90 -9.15 14.34
N ALA A 149 -17.80 -8.84 13.05
CA ALA A 149 -17.54 -9.83 11.99
C ALA A 149 -16.05 -10.18 11.84
N PHE A 150 -15.15 -9.39 12.45
CA PHE A 150 -13.74 -9.71 12.47
C PHE A 150 -13.44 -10.93 13.35
N GLN A 151 -12.50 -11.75 12.90
CA GLN A 151 -12.06 -12.96 13.57
C GLN A 151 -10.55 -12.93 13.78
N ALA A 152 -10.11 -13.27 14.99
CA ALA A 152 -8.69 -13.47 15.27
C ALA A 152 -8.16 -14.68 14.50
N VAL A 153 -7.04 -14.49 13.83
CA VAL A 153 -6.27 -15.51 13.10
C VAL A 153 -4.82 -15.46 13.55
N ALA A 154 -3.99 -16.41 13.12
CA ALA A 154 -2.59 -16.47 13.54
C ALA A 154 -1.79 -15.22 13.11
N GLU A 155 -2.18 -14.60 12.01
CA GLU A 155 -1.50 -13.47 11.39
C GLU A 155 -2.08 -12.09 11.79
N GLY A 156 -3.09 -12.04 12.67
CA GLY A 156 -3.75 -10.79 13.09
C GLY A 156 -5.28 -10.92 13.07
N LEU A 157 -5.96 -9.93 12.49
CA LEU A 157 -7.42 -9.87 12.50
C LEU A 157 -8.00 -9.91 11.08
N ALA A 158 -8.85 -10.90 10.80
CA ALA A 158 -9.40 -11.12 9.47
C ALA A 158 -10.90 -10.82 9.41
N LEU A 159 -11.33 -10.18 8.33
CA LEU A 159 -12.73 -10.03 7.94
C LEU A 159 -12.95 -10.85 6.66
N ALA A 160 -13.89 -11.78 6.69
CA ALA A 160 -14.36 -12.48 5.49
C ALA A 160 -15.69 -11.88 5.04
N VAL A 161 -15.79 -11.52 3.76
CA VAL A 161 -17.00 -10.95 3.16
C VAL A 161 -17.40 -11.79 1.94
N GLY A 162 -18.64 -12.27 1.95
CA GLY A 162 -19.13 -13.19 0.92
C GLY A 162 -18.30 -14.49 0.89
N SER A 163 -18.05 -15.01 -0.32
CA SER A 163 -17.31 -16.26 -0.52
C SER A 163 -15.84 -16.09 -0.88
N SER A 164 -15.41 -14.86 -1.18
CA SER A 164 -14.15 -14.63 -1.90
C SER A 164 -13.35 -13.47 -1.35
N ASP A 165 -14.00 -12.47 -0.75
CA ASP A 165 -13.33 -11.28 -0.28
C ASP A 165 -12.86 -11.47 1.16
N ARG A 166 -11.60 -11.12 1.41
CA ARG A 166 -10.97 -11.20 2.72
C ARG A 166 -10.10 -9.98 2.92
N LEU A 167 -10.20 -9.36 4.10
CA LEU A 167 -9.27 -8.35 4.55
C LEU A 167 -8.53 -8.88 5.78
N LEU A 168 -7.22 -8.72 5.82
CA LEU A 168 -6.39 -9.00 6.99
C LEU A 168 -5.76 -7.70 7.51
N LEU A 169 -6.00 -7.38 8.78
CA LEU A 169 -5.23 -6.39 9.54
C LEU A 169 -4.08 -7.15 10.22
N ALA A 170 -2.90 -7.10 9.62
CA ALA A 170 -1.77 -7.93 10.03
C ALA A 170 -1.25 -7.50 11.40
N GLY A 171 -1.00 -8.47 12.27
CA GLY A 171 -0.45 -8.24 13.61
C GLY A 171 -1.37 -7.52 14.61
N LEU A 172 -2.59 -7.15 14.20
CA LEU A 172 -3.54 -6.45 15.06
C LEU A 172 -4.35 -7.45 15.90
N ASP A 173 -4.44 -7.22 17.21
CA ASP A 173 -5.30 -7.99 18.10
C ASP A 173 -6.74 -7.46 18.09
N PHE A 174 -7.73 -8.33 18.32
CA PHE A 174 -9.15 -7.92 18.34
C PHE A 174 -9.43 -6.80 19.36
N SER A 175 -8.71 -6.79 20.49
CA SER A 175 -8.84 -5.74 21.52
C SER A 175 -8.35 -4.37 21.07
N GLU A 176 -7.55 -4.31 20.01
CA GLU A 176 -6.99 -3.08 19.50
C GLU A 176 -7.94 -2.43 18.50
N LEU A 177 -8.73 -3.18 17.73
CA LEU A 177 -9.69 -2.59 16.81
C LEU A 177 -10.91 -2.01 17.54
N SER A 178 -11.20 -0.72 17.37
CA SER A 178 -12.39 -0.07 17.91
C SER A 178 -13.48 0.10 16.85
N VAL A 179 -14.75 0.13 17.29
CA VAL A 179 -15.89 0.47 16.43
C VAL A 179 -15.75 1.86 15.83
N SER A 180 -15.05 2.79 16.52
CA SER A 180 -14.81 4.16 16.03
C SER A 180 -13.92 4.21 14.79
N ASP A 181 -13.09 3.20 14.59
CA ASP A 181 -12.11 3.16 13.51
C ASP A 181 -12.77 2.74 12.20
N ILE A 182 -13.93 2.09 12.28
CA ILE A 182 -14.65 1.54 11.13
C ILE A 182 -15.74 2.52 10.67
N SER A 183 -15.76 2.82 9.38
CA SER A 183 -16.94 3.33 8.68
C SER A 183 -17.52 2.27 7.77
N VAL A 184 -18.85 2.21 7.68
CA VAL A 184 -19.56 1.37 6.72
C VAL A 184 -20.44 2.24 5.86
N SER A 185 -20.55 1.89 4.58
CA SER A 185 -21.57 2.46 3.69
C SER A 185 -22.51 1.34 3.26
N PRO A 186 -23.81 1.37 3.64
CA PRO A 186 -24.77 0.37 3.20
C PRO A 186 -24.95 0.48 1.68
N PHE A 187 -25.37 -0.60 1.03
CA PHE A 187 -25.85 -0.52 -0.34
C PHE A 187 -26.99 0.51 -0.40
N ALA A 188 -26.86 1.53 -1.25
CA ALA A 188 -27.99 2.36 -1.60
C ALA A 188 -29.03 1.46 -2.28
N ILE A 189 -30.10 1.15 -1.56
CA ILE A 189 -31.26 0.50 -2.17
C ILE A 189 -31.93 1.61 -3.00
N ALA A 190 -31.73 1.56 -4.31
CA ALA A 190 -32.45 2.39 -5.27
C ALA A 190 -33.91 1.94 -5.38
#